data_AF-A0A7W1N9M0-F1
#
_entry.id   AF-A0A7W1N9M0-F1
#
_cell.length_a   1.000
_cell.length_b   1.000
_cell.length_c   1.000
_cell.angle_alpha   90.00
_cell.angle_beta   90.00
_cell.angle_gamma   90.00
#
_symmetry.space_group_name_H-M   'P 1'
#
loop_
_entity.id
_entity.type
_entity.pdbx_description
1 polymer ?
#
loop_
_entity_poly.entity_id
_entity_poly.type
_entity_poly.pdbx_seq_one_letter_code
_entity_poly.pdbx_strand_id
1 'polypeptide(L)'
;MSRAFFCGLALIVTCLVAGHGAEGVAAADDVDAMVALYNQNLLDGKVMESTFTAPASDIATKVNEYNWFTTIVFLPFLILPQILLIYAMLKFRDRGDGRKPATFMHHTKLENAWTAIPILTLFIVGIPAWPLLYEMETPRTADHKITVRGRSFAWDYEYKDERISFGEDFGRQMPMVIAVDKVVSLAITSNDVNHAWWVPAFGVKKDAINGRYNHCWFTPTRTGFFKGQCAELCGTGHGIMVISALVVTEPEYQRWVMLQTNRDDTLKVFNALKVEAAQFKPEAVAEAVKAYFDKGRSADRALALRFWIASNFKSLEYNPPKVFDMTPEQARIERERHAALMDAVPARRTQADELIRGALALGDTVQPVIAAQEK
;
A
#
# COMPACT_ATOMS: atom_id res chain seq x y z
N MET A 1 14.71 -22.94 29.36
CA MET A 1 13.98 -24.18 28.99
C MET A 1 12.79 -23.78 28.14
N SER A 2 12.45 -24.55 27.11
CA SER A 2 11.45 -24.27 26.06
C SER A 2 11.95 -23.52 24.81
N ARG A 3 12.95 -24.10 24.14
CA ARG A 3 13.11 -24.05 22.67
C ARG A 3 12.86 -25.43 22.02
N ALA A 4 12.43 -26.41 22.82
CA ALA A 4 12.41 -27.83 22.46
C ALA A 4 11.01 -28.41 22.17
N PHE A 5 9.95 -27.59 22.15
CA PHE A 5 8.58 -28.09 21.95
C PHE A 5 8.03 -27.95 20.52
N PHE A 6 8.80 -27.41 19.58
CA PHE A 6 8.36 -27.16 18.19
C PHE A 6 9.01 -28.05 17.14
N CYS A 7 9.58 -29.19 17.52
CA CYS A 7 10.21 -30.12 16.59
C CYS A 7 9.40 -31.42 16.51
N GLY A 8 8.32 -31.44 15.72
CA GLY A 8 7.48 -32.63 15.67
C GLY A 8 6.24 -32.62 14.77
N LEU A 9 6.25 -31.94 13.61
CA LEU A 9 5.51 -32.36 12.40
C LEU A 9 5.83 -31.38 11.25
N ALA A 10 6.91 -31.64 10.51
CA ALA A 10 7.21 -30.93 9.28
C ALA A 10 7.48 -31.97 8.20
N LEU A 11 6.43 -32.35 7.46
CA LEU A 11 6.57 -33.12 6.23
C LEU A 11 5.61 -32.55 5.16
N ILE A 12 6.25 -31.92 4.17
CA ILE A 12 5.87 -31.85 2.74
C ILE A 12 4.57 -31.10 2.40
N VAL A 13 4.70 -29.81 2.08
CA VAL A 13 4.28 -29.24 0.79
C VAL A 13 5.25 -28.09 0.44
N THR A 14 6.29 -28.40 -0.34
CA THR A 14 7.10 -27.39 -1.01
C THR A 14 6.63 -27.33 -2.46
N CYS A 15 5.90 -26.29 -2.84
CA CYS A 15 5.62 -25.99 -4.24
C CYS A 15 5.64 -24.47 -4.48
N LEU A 16 6.71 -24.06 -5.17
CA LEU A 16 6.90 -22.86 -6.00
C LEU A 16 6.10 -21.60 -5.63
N VAL A 17 6.72 -20.72 -4.84
CA VAL A 17 6.52 -19.28 -5.03
C VAL A 17 7.60 -18.83 -6.01
N ALA A 18 7.20 -18.61 -7.26
CA ALA A 18 8.03 -17.93 -8.24
C ALA A 18 8.28 -16.50 -7.72
N GLY A 19 9.50 -16.27 -7.25
CA GLY A 19 9.97 -14.94 -6.89
C GLY A 19 9.93 -14.04 -8.13
N HIS A 20 8.93 -13.18 -8.20
CA HIS A 20 9.05 -11.93 -8.95
C HIS A 20 9.81 -10.97 -8.04
N GLY A 21 11.12 -11.17 -7.96
CA GLY A 21 12.01 -10.14 -7.44
C GLY A 21 11.82 -8.90 -8.31
N ALA A 22 11.52 -7.77 -7.68
CA ALA A 22 11.57 -6.50 -8.35
C ALA A 22 13.01 -6.27 -8.80
N GLU A 23 13.27 -6.55 -10.07
CA GLU A 23 14.55 -6.25 -10.72
C GLU A 23 14.73 -4.74 -10.81
N GLY A 24 15.95 -4.30 -10.45
CA GLY A 24 16.53 -3.05 -10.89
C GLY A 24 16.33 -1.87 -9.95
N VAL A 25 17.39 -1.51 -9.22
CA VAL A 25 17.62 -0.12 -8.82
C VAL A 25 17.55 0.69 -10.11
N ALA A 26 16.56 1.58 -10.24
CA ALA A 26 16.49 2.47 -11.39
C ALA A 26 17.84 3.20 -11.49
N ALA A 27 18.52 3.08 -12.64
CA ALA A 27 19.76 3.79 -12.89
C ALA A 27 19.56 5.26 -12.50
N ALA A 28 20.58 5.89 -11.89
CA ALA A 28 20.43 7.21 -11.25
C ALA A 28 19.83 8.29 -12.17
N ASP A 29 19.89 8.09 -13.49
CA ASP A 29 19.45 9.04 -14.50
C ASP A 29 18.24 8.57 -15.34
N ASP A 30 17.74 7.35 -15.11
CA ASP A 30 16.59 6.78 -15.83
C ASP A 30 15.27 7.28 -15.22
N VAL A 31 14.82 8.41 -15.76
CA VAL A 31 13.59 9.10 -15.35
C VAL A 31 12.35 8.24 -15.57
N ASP A 32 12.28 7.48 -16.66
CA ASP A 32 11.08 6.71 -16.97
C ASP A 32 10.95 5.48 -16.07
N ALA A 33 12.07 4.83 -15.74
CA ALA A 33 12.10 3.78 -14.71
C ALA A 33 11.68 4.33 -13.33
N MET A 34 12.16 5.53 -12.96
CA MET A 34 11.74 6.19 -11.72
C MET A 34 10.25 6.52 -11.70
N VAL A 35 9.70 7.02 -12.81
CA VAL A 35 8.27 7.28 -12.94
C VAL A 35 7.49 5.95 -12.81
N ALA A 36 7.92 4.88 -13.47
CA ALA A 36 7.28 3.58 -13.33
C ALA A 36 7.32 3.04 -11.89
N LEU A 37 8.40 3.30 -11.15
CA LEU A 37 8.55 2.88 -9.76
C LEU A 37 7.65 3.67 -8.80
N TYR A 38 7.72 5.01 -8.84
CA TYR A 38 7.05 5.88 -7.88
C TYR A 38 5.60 6.24 -8.26
N ASN A 39 5.19 5.98 -9.50
CA ASN A 39 3.89 6.36 -10.05
C ASN A 39 3.07 5.16 -10.52
N GLN A 40 3.07 4.08 -9.74
CA GLN A 40 2.33 2.86 -10.07
C GLN A 40 0.82 3.09 -10.02
N ASN A 41 0.08 2.62 -11.04
CA ASN A 41 -1.37 2.69 -11.07
C ASN A 41 -1.99 1.62 -10.16
N LEU A 42 -2.89 2.09 -9.30
CA LEU A 42 -3.60 1.32 -8.27
C LEU A 42 -4.59 0.30 -8.81
N LEU A 43 -5.00 0.49 -10.06
CA LEU A 43 -6.00 -0.31 -10.76
C LEU A 43 -5.38 -1.35 -11.71
N ASP A 44 -4.05 -1.39 -11.85
CA ASP A 44 -3.33 -2.29 -12.79
C ASP A 44 -3.33 -3.78 -12.38
N GLY A 45 -4.42 -4.28 -11.82
CA GLY A 45 -4.59 -5.72 -11.54
C GLY A 45 -3.68 -6.29 -10.45
N LYS A 46 -2.82 -5.49 -9.80
CA LYS A 46 -2.02 -5.95 -8.66
C LYS A 46 -2.93 -6.43 -7.53
N VAL A 47 -2.74 -7.68 -7.14
CA VAL A 47 -3.52 -8.36 -6.10
C VAL A 47 -3.10 -7.84 -4.74
N MET A 48 -4.08 -7.61 -3.87
CA MET A 48 -3.83 -7.31 -2.47
C MET A 48 -3.25 -8.56 -1.78
N GLU A 49 -1.96 -8.52 -1.46
CA GLU A 49 -1.26 -9.64 -0.83
C GLU A 49 -1.77 -9.88 0.60
N SER A 50 -2.00 -11.15 0.94
CA SER A 50 -2.55 -11.55 2.24
C SER A 50 -1.46 -11.73 3.30
N THR A 51 -1.77 -11.32 4.53
CA THR A 51 -0.95 -11.60 5.73
C THR A 51 -0.60 -13.09 5.85
N PHE A 52 -1.52 -13.97 5.43
CA PHE A 52 -1.41 -15.42 5.66
C PHE A 52 -0.61 -16.17 4.58
N THR A 53 -0.42 -15.56 3.41
CA THR A 53 0.27 -16.21 2.28
C THR A 53 1.57 -15.51 1.89
N ALA A 54 1.66 -14.20 2.10
CA ALA A 54 2.81 -13.39 1.71
C ALA A 54 3.07 -12.25 2.71
N PRO A 55 3.33 -12.55 4.00
CA PRO A 55 3.65 -11.52 4.99
C PRO A 55 4.87 -10.70 4.55
N ALA A 56 4.81 -9.40 4.76
CA ALA A 56 5.83 -8.44 4.33
C ALA A 56 6.26 -7.48 5.45
N SER A 57 5.96 -7.84 6.70
CA SER A 57 6.43 -7.14 7.89
C SER A 57 6.69 -8.12 9.05
N ASP A 58 7.36 -7.63 10.08
CA ASP A 58 7.53 -8.33 11.36
C ASP A 58 6.18 -8.69 12.02
N ILE A 59 5.26 -7.73 12.11
CA ILE A 59 3.91 -7.93 12.66
C ILE A 59 3.13 -8.95 11.81
N ALA A 60 3.15 -8.83 10.49
CA ALA A 60 2.46 -9.77 9.59
C ALA A 60 2.97 -11.19 9.77
N THR A 61 4.28 -11.37 9.91
CA THR A 61 4.91 -12.68 10.11
C THR A 61 4.41 -13.32 11.40
N LYS A 62 4.42 -12.57 12.51
CA LYS A 62 3.93 -13.06 13.82
C LYS A 62 2.43 -13.35 13.82
N VAL A 63 1.63 -12.51 13.17
CA VAL A 63 0.18 -12.74 13.00
C VAL A 63 -0.06 -14.02 12.21
N ASN A 64 0.70 -14.26 11.14
CA ASN A 64 0.58 -15.48 10.34
C ASN A 64 0.96 -16.74 11.14
N GLU A 65 2.07 -16.70 11.88
CA GLU A 65 2.49 -17.80 12.75
C GLU A 65 1.42 -18.12 13.81
N TYR A 66 0.88 -17.09 14.46
CA TYR A 66 -0.17 -17.23 15.46
C TYR A 66 -1.49 -17.73 14.85
N ASN A 67 -1.82 -17.32 13.62
CA ASN A 67 -2.96 -17.86 12.88
C ASN A 67 -2.83 -19.36 12.62
N TRP A 68 -1.66 -19.84 12.20
CA TRP A 68 -1.44 -21.28 12.00
C TRP A 68 -1.49 -22.06 13.31
N PHE A 69 -0.89 -21.53 14.38
CA PHE A 69 -1.00 -22.12 15.72
C PHE A 69 -2.46 -22.29 16.15
N THR A 70 -3.26 -21.22 16.09
CA THR A 70 -4.69 -21.27 16.46
C THR A 70 -5.49 -22.19 15.54
N THR A 71 -5.22 -22.18 14.23
CA THR A 71 -5.86 -23.08 13.26
C THR A 71 -5.64 -24.55 13.63
N ILE A 72 -4.41 -24.94 13.95
CA ILE A 72 -4.10 -26.33 14.33
C ILE A 72 -4.81 -26.71 15.63
N VAL A 73 -4.87 -25.81 16.62
CA VAL A 73 -5.55 -26.04 17.90
C VAL A 73 -7.07 -26.20 17.71
N PHE A 74 -7.68 -25.40 16.82
CA PHE A 74 -9.13 -25.48 16.54
C PHE A 74 -9.51 -26.57 15.53
N LEU A 75 -8.57 -27.14 14.79
CA LEU A 75 -8.84 -28.14 13.76
C LEU A 75 -9.65 -29.35 14.27
N PRO A 76 -9.38 -29.92 15.47
CA PRO A 76 -10.21 -30.99 16.02
C PRO A 76 -11.65 -30.55 16.32
N PHE A 77 -11.86 -29.30 16.75
CA PHE A 77 -13.20 -28.76 17.01
C PHE A 77 -14.00 -28.55 15.72
N LEU A 78 -13.32 -28.38 14.58
CA LEU A 78 -13.96 -28.31 13.27
C LEU A 78 -14.27 -29.71 12.72
N ILE A 79 -13.30 -30.63 12.80
CA ILE A 79 -13.39 -31.95 12.15
C ILE A 79 -14.23 -32.95 12.98
N LEU A 80 -14.06 -32.99 14.31
CA LEU A 80 -14.69 -34.00 15.15
C LEU A 80 -16.23 -33.92 15.10
N PRO A 81 -16.88 -32.74 15.21
CA PRO A 81 -18.34 -32.66 15.09
C PRO A 81 -18.84 -33.11 13.73
N GLN A 82 -18.10 -32.81 12.65
CA GLN A 82 -18.47 -33.24 11.31
C GLN A 82 -18.41 -34.77 11.17
N ILE A 83 -17.36 -35.41 11.70
CA ILE A 83 -17.24 -36.88 11.72
C ILE A 83 -18.35 -37.50 12.56
N LEU A 84 -18.61 -36.97 13.76
CA LEU A 84 -19.65 -37.48 14.65
C LEU A 84 -21.05 -37.32 14.04
N LEU A 85 -21.31 -36.21 13.35
CA LEU A 85 -22.58 -35.97 12.66
C LEU A 85 -22.76 -36.96 11.51
N ILE A 86 -21.75 -37.13 10.65
CA ILE A 86 -21.79 -38.12 9.56
C ILE A 86 -21.97 -39.52 10.13
N TYR A 87 -21.22 -39.88 11.17
CA TYR A 87 -21.37 -41.16 11.85
C TYR A 87 -22.79 -41.35 12.38
N ALA A 88 -23.34 -40.35 13.05
CA ALA A 88 -24.68 -40.41 13.61
C ALA A 88 -25.73 -40.60 12.51
N MET A 89 -25.62 -39.85 11.42
CA MET A 89 -26.49 -40.00 10.25
C MET A 89 -26.40 -41.42 9.65
N LEU A 90 -25.20 -41.97 9.46
CA LEU A 90 -25.07 -43.29 8.83
C LEU A 90 -25.47 -44.45 9.74
N LYS A 91 -25.13 -44.34 11.03
CA LYS A 91 -25.35 -45.39 12.03
C LYS A 91 -26.78 -45.40 12.54
N PHE A 92 -27.34 -44.22 12.84
CA PHE A 92 -28.63 -44.07 13.50
C PHE A 92 -29.78 -43.65 12.56
N ARG A 93 -29.54 -43.52 11.24
CA ARG A 93 -30.63 -43.36 10.27
C ARG A 93 -31.63 -44.52 10.37
N ASP A 94 -32.91 -44.16 10.40
CA ASP A 94 -34.01 -45.11 10.35
C ASP A 94 -33.98 -45.91 9.04
N ARG A 95 -34.07 -47.23 9.15
CA ARG A 95 -34.07 -48.17 8.02
C ARG A 95 -35.39 -48.94 7.92
N GLY A 96 -36.39 -48.60 8.72
CA GLY A 96 -37.67 -49.32 8.77
C GLY A 96 -37.59 -50.71 9.41
N ASP A 97 -36.54 -51.00 10.17
CA ASP A 97 -36.28 -52.31 10.78
C ASP A 97 -36.75 -52.42 12.24
N GLY A 98 -37.57 -51.47 12.71
CA GLY A 98 -38.20 -51.52 14.04
C GLY A 98 -37.27 -51.19 15.22
N ARG A 99 -36.04 -50.73 14.98
CA ARG A 99 -35.11 -50.29 16.03
C ARG A 99 -35.69 -49.08 16.78
N LYS A 100 -35.78 -49.19 18.11
CA LYS A 100 -36.23 -48.10 18.99
C LYS A 100 -35.06 -47.17 19.35
N PRO A 101 -35.28 -45.84 19.45
CA PRO A 101 -34.25 -44.91 19.88
C PRO A 101 -33.87 -45.15 21.35
N ALA A 102 -32.65 -44.76 21.72
CA ALA A 102 -32.24 -44.74 23.12
C ALA A 102 -33.00 -43.64 23.90
N THR A 103 -33.15 -43.82 25.21
CA THR A 103 -33.96 -42.95 26.10
C THR A 103 -33.14 -42.20 27.15
N PHE A 104 -31.80 -42.24 27.08
CA PHE A 104 -30.96 -41.47 27.97
C PHE A 104 -31.13 -39.97 27.72
N MET A 105 -31.09 -39.16 28.78
CA MET A 105 -31.36 -37.71 28.69
C MET A 105 -30.14 -36.84 29.05
N HIS A 106 -29.16 -37.37 29.78
CA HIS A 106 -27.97 -36.64 30.21
C HIS A 106 -26.81 -37.58 30.50
N HIS A 107 -25.59 -37.03 30.50
CA HIS A 107 -24.39 -37.74 30.91
C HIS A 107 -23.39 -36.75 31.52
N THR A 108 -23.48 -36.51 32.83
CA THR A 108 -22.73 -35.46 33.53
C THR A 108 -21.22 -35.49 33.30
N LYS A 109 -20.60 -36.67 33.19
CA LYS A 109 -19.15 -36.76 32.93
C LYS A 109 -18.78 -36.28 31.51
N LEU A 110 -19.67 -36.49 30.54
CA LEU A 110 -19.45 -36.07 29.16
C LEU A 110 -19.73 -34.58 29.03
N GLU A 111 -20.76 -34.10 29.73
CA GLU A 111 -21.06 -32.67 29.90
C GLU A 111 -19.87 -31.90 30.48
N ASN A 112 -19.32 -32.38 31.60
CA ASN A 112 -18.13 -31.79 32.19
C ASN A 112 -16.93 -31.81 31.24
N ALA A 113 -16.75 -32.87 30.46
CA ALA A 113 -15.65 -32.98 29.51
C ALA A 113 -15.76 -31.97 28.37
N TRP A 114 -16.93 -31.88 27.70
CA TRP A 114 -17.11 -30.93 26.59
C TRP A 114 -17.22 -29.48 27.04
N THR A 115 -17.38 -29.21 28.34
CA THR A 115 -17.30 -27.86 28.90
C THR A 115 -15.86 -27.50 29.29
N ALA A 116 -15.16 -28.43 29.95
CA ALA A 116 -13.78 -28.22 30.37
C ALA A 116 -12.81 -28.11 29.18
N ILE A 117 -12.98 -28.93 28.14
CA ILE A 117 -12.08 -28.95 26.97
C ILE A 117 -12.06 -27.59 26.24
N PRO A 118 -13.19 -26.95 25.89
CA PRO A 118 -13.19 -25.60 25.32
C PRO A 118 -12.57 -24.55 26.24
N ILE A 119 -12.87 -24.59 27.55
CA ILE A 119 -12.29 -23.64 28.51
C ILE A 119 -10.75 -23.74 28.51
N LEU A 120 -10.22 -24.96 28.61
CA LEU A 120 -8.77 -25.18 28.57
C LEU A 120 -8.16 -24.76 27.22
N THR A 121 -8.87 -25.03 26.12
CA THR A 121 -8.44 -24.61 24.78
C THR A 121 -8.33 -23.10 24.65
N LEU A 122 -9.29 -22.34 25.22
CA LEU A 122 -9.24 -20.89 25.25
C LEU A 122 -8.03 -20.36 26.02
N PHE A 123 -7.61 -21.02 27.12
CA PHE A 123 -6.37 -20.66 27.80
C PHE A 123 -5.13 -20.97 26.96
N ILE A 124 -5.12 -22.11 26.26
CA ILE A 124 -4.01 -22.53 25.39
C ILE A 124 -3.79 -21.53 24.25
N VAL A 125 -4.86 -20.98 23.66
CA VAL A 125 -4.72 -19.95 22.61
C VAL A 125 -4.56 -18.54 23.19
N GLY A 126 -5.38 -18.18 24.17
CA GLY A 126 -5.47 -16.80 24.67
C GLY A 126 -4.21 -16.31 25.37
N ILE A 127 -3.54 -17.16 26.17
CA ILE A 127 -2.34 -16.74 26.92
C ILE A 127 -1.18 -16.39 25.95
N PRO A 128 -0.83 -17.23 24.95
CA PRO A 128 0.18 -16.89 23.95
C PRO A 128 -0.18 -15.72 23.02
N ALA A 129 -1.46 -15.32 22.92
CA ALA A 129 -1.87 -14.17 22.10
C ALA A 129 -1.37 -12.84 22.67
N TRP A 130 -1.26 -12.76 24.00
CA TRP A 130 -1.05 -11.50 24.71
C TRP A 130 0.27 -10.79 24.35
N PRO A 131 1.44 -11.46 24.27
CA PRO A 131 2.68 -10.80 23.89
C PRO A 131 2.62 -10.15 22.50
N LEU A 132 1.98 -10.82 21.53
CA LEU A 132 1.81 -10.27 20.19
C LEU A 132 0.88 -9.05 20.20
N LEU A 133 -0.26 -9.14 20.89
CA LEU A 133 -1.19 -8.02 21.03
C LEU A 133 -0.52 -6.82 21.71
N TYR A 134 0.22 -7.06 22.79
CA TYR A 134 0.95 -6.04 23.52
C TYR A 134 2.00 -5.37 22.62
N GLU A 135 2.74 -6.16 21.84
CA GLU A 135 3.70 -5.64 20.89
C GLU A 135 3.05 -4.76 19.82
N MET A 136 1.94 -5.19 19.23
CA MET A 136 1.20 -4.43 18.21
C MET A 136 0.68 -3.07 18.71
N GLU A 137 0.30 -2.98 19.99
CA GLU A 137 -0.29 -1.77 20.58
C GLU A 137 0.74 -0.87 21.29
N THR A 138 1.96 -1.37 21.55
CA THR A 138 2.99 -0.58 22.22
C THR A 138 3.79 0.23 21.20
N PRO A 139 3.81 1.57 21.27
CA PRO A 139 4.59 2.40 20.35
C PRO A 139 6.09 2.05 20.38
N ARG A 140 6.74 2.12 19.21
CA ARG A 140 8.19 1.98 19.08
C ARG A 140 8.83 3.30 18.65
N THR A 141 10.11 3.46 18.97
CA THR A 141 10.94 4.47 18.30
C THR A 141 10.95 4.16 16.80
N ALA A 142 10.50 5.13 16.00
CA ALA A 142 10.30 4.96 14.57
C ALA A 142 11.31 5.77 13.78
N ASP A 143 11.81 5.16 12.71
CA ASP A 143 12.61 5.80 11.68
C ASP A 143 11.73 6.66 10.76
N HIS A 144 10.55 6.15 10.40
CA HIS A 144 9.55 6.89 9.64
C HIS A 144 8.33 7.22 10.52
N LYS A 145 8.03 8.52 10.66
CA LYS A 145 6.84 9.00 11.37
C LYS A 145 5.88 9.65 10.39
N ILE A 146 4.79 8.95 10.09
CA ILE A 146 3.86 9.35 9.04
C ILE A 146 2.51 9.61 9.67
N THR A 147 1.92 10.78 9.39
CA THR A 147 0.51 11.03 9.68
C THR A 147 -0.33 10.64 8.47
N VAL A 148 -1.34 9.81 8.70
CA VAL A 148 -2.26 9.30 7.69
C VAL A 148 -3.64 9.90 7.94
N ARG A 149 -4.23 10.54 6.93
CA ARG A 149 -5.58 11.11 7.01
C ARG A 149 -6.51 10.48 5.99
N GLY A 150 -7.62 9.91 6.46
CA GLY A 150 -8.71 9.47 5.59
C GLY A 150 -9.61 10.64 5.21
N ARG A 151 -10.05 10.67 3.95
CA ARG A 151 -11.15 11.50 3.45
C ARG A 151 -11.95 10.72 2.41
N SER A 152 -13.19 11.07 2.15
CA SER A 152 -14.03 10.41 1.15
C SER A 152 -13.58 10.85 -0.26
N PHE A 153 -12.94 10.02 -1.11
CA PHE A 153 -12.49 8.63 -0.93
C PHE A 153 -10.99 8.49 -1.31
N ALA A 154 -10.11 9.02 -0.47
CA ALA A 154 -8.66 9.06 -0.65
C ALA A 154 -7.92 9.14 0.69
N TRP A 155 -6.60 8.98 0.63
CA TRP A 155 -5.70 9.00 1.77
C TRP A 155 -4.64 10.09 1.59
N ASP A 156 -4.48 10.94 2.60
CA ASP A 156 -3.40 11.93 2.64
C ASP A 156 -2.30 11.44 3.59
N TYR A 157 -1.04 11.58 3.18
CA TYR A 157 0.15 11.21 3.93
C TYR A 157 1.00 12.44 4.21
N GLU A 158 1.43 12.59 5.46
CA GLU A 158 2.29 13.67 5.92
C GLU A 158 3.53 13.11 6.62
N TYR A 159 4.69 13.38 6.06
CA TYR A 159 6.02 13.03 6.55
C TYR A 159 6.61 14.30 7.18
N LYS A 160 6.45 14.43 8.50
CA LYS A 160 6.72 15.68 9.21
C LYS A 160 8.19 16.04 9.25
N ASP A 161 9.06 15.04 9.40
CA ASP A 161 10.50 15.23 9.51
C ASP A 161 11.07 15.71 8.16
N GLU A 162 10.52 15.21 7.05
CA GLU A 162 10.87 15.57 5.67
C GLU A 162 10.09 16.77 5.12
N ARG A 163 9.06 17.25 5.85
CA ARG A 163 8.12 18.31 5.41
C ARG A 163 7.42 18.00 4.08
N ILE A 164 7.12 16.72 3.85
CA ILE A 164 6.43 16.24 2.65
C ILE A 164 4.98 15.94 3.01
N SER A 165 4.03 16.45 2.23
CA SER A 165 2.62 16.10 2.34
C SER A 165 2.03 15.90 0.96
N PHE A 166 1.31 14.80 0.78
CA PHE A 166 0.62 14.47 -0.48
C PHE A 166 -0.58 13.59 -0.21
N GLY A 167 -1.43 13.41 -1.20
CA GLY A 167 -2.53 12.46 -1.15
C GLY A 167 -2.94 12.09 -2.56
N GLU A 168 -4.15 12.47 -2.92
CA GLU A 168 -4.61 12.38 -4.31
C GLU A 168 -4.03 13.53 -5.15
N ASP A 169 -3.47 13.19 -6.30
CA ASP A 169 -2.91 14.13 -7.27
C ASP A 169 -3.46 13.79 -8.66
N PHE A 170 -4.10 14.76 -9.33
CA PHE A 170 -4.74 14.59 -10.64
C PHE A 170 -5.65 13.34 -10.76
N GLY A 171 -6.41 13.03 -9.71
CA GLY A 171 -7.31 11.86 -9.69
C GLY A 171 -6.62 10.53 -9.34
N ARG A 172 -5.34 10.57 -8.93
CA ARG A 172 -4.57 9.39 -8.52
C ARG A 172 -4.11 9.48 -7.08
N GLN A 173 -4.31 8.42 -6.33
CA GLN A 173 -3.75 8.28 -5.00
C GLN A 173 -2.25 7.94 -5.08
N MET A 174 -1.39 8.83 -4.57
CA MET A 174 0.05 8.60 -4.51
C MET A 174 0.39 7.53 -3.45
N PRO A 175 1.40 6.67 -3.69
CA PRO A 175 1.79 5.65 -2.74
C PRO A 175 2.49 6.26 -1.51
N MET A 176 2.24 5.69 -0.34
CA MET A 176 3.08 5.90 0.84
C MET A 176 4.44 5.23 0.60
N VAL A 177 5.53 5.99 0.57
CA VAL A 177 6.88 5.45 0.31
C VAL A 177 7.64 5.31 1.62
N ILE A 178 8.21 4.13 1.88
CA ILE A 178 8.93 3.79 3.12
C ILE A 178 10.16 2.93 2.78
N ALA A 179 11.19 2.94 3.63
CA ALA A 179 12.35 2.09 3.45
C ALA A 179 12.17 0.71 4.10
N VAL A 180 12.73 -0.32 3.48
CA VAL A 180 12.82 -1.68 4.03
C VAL A 180 13.65 -1.69 5.31
N ASP A 181 13.32 -2.58 6.27
CA ASP A 181 14.00 -2.76 7.55
C ASP A 181 14.01 -1.54 8.49
N LYS A 182 13.20 -0.52 8.19
CA LYS A 182 13.00 0.67 9.00
C LYS A 182 11.68 0.62 9.77
N VAL A 183 11.68 1.00 11.03
CA VAL A 183 10.45 1.01 11.84
C VAL A 183 9.56 2.16 11.36
N VAL A 184 8.37 1.81 10.87
CA VAL A 184 7.34 2.76 10.44
C VAL A 184 6.32 2.92 11.55
N SER A 185 6.08 4.16 11.98
CA SER A 185 5.00 4.51 12.90
C SER A 185 3.99 5.40 12.19
N LEU A 186 2.73 4.99 12.23
CA LEU A 186 1.61 5.73 11.66
C LEU A 186 0.78 6.38 12.76
N ALA A 187 0.48 7.67 12.61
CA ALA A 187 -0.55 8.37 13.35
C ALA A 187 -1.75 8.58 12.42
N ILE A 188 -2.85 7.86 12.66
CA ILE A 188 -3.97 7.73 11.72
C ILE A 188 -5.19 8.47 12.27
N THR A 189 -5.76 9.37 11.47
CA THR A 189 -6.97 10.16 11.80
C THR A 189 -7.84 10.33 10.55
N SER A 190 -9.04 10.88 10.69
CA SER A 190 -9.89 11.27 9.56
C SER A 190 -10.17 12.77 9.52
N ASN A 191 -10.42 13.29 8.31
CA ASN A 191 -10.88 14.65 8.05
C ASN A 191 -12.42 14.76 7.93
N ASP A 192 -13.15 13.65 7.82
CA ASP A 192 -14.59 13.65 7.59
C ASP A 192 -15.36 12.56 8.37
N VAL A 193 -15.48 11.34 7.84
CA VAL A 193 -16.16 10.19 8.46
C VAL A 193 -15.13 9.17 8.93
N ASN A 194 -15.54 8.12 9.64
CA ASN A 194 -14.59 7.08 10.03
C ASN A 194 -14.16 6.27 8.79
N HIS A 195 -12.86 5.99 8.70
CA HIS A 195 -12.27 5.07 7.73
C HIS A 195 -11.44 4.02 8.49
N ALA A 196 -10.80 3.09 7.78
CA ALA A 196 -9.77 2.26 8.39
C ALA A 196 -8.65 1.99 7.39
N TRP A 197 -7.42 2.30 7.80
CA TRP A 197 -6.24 2.06 6.98
C TRP A 197 -5.80 0.61 7.15
N TRP A 198 -5.82 -0.16 6.06
CA TRP A 198 -5.50 -1.58 6.08
C TRP A 198 -4.62 -1.98 4.90
N VAL A 199 -3.40 -2.44 5.22
CA VAL A 199 -2.51 -3.12 4.27
C VAL A 199 -2.26 -4.54 4.77
N PRO A 200 -2.92 -5.57 4.20
CA PRO A 200 -2.89 -6.91 4.78
C PRO A 200 -1.49 -7.52 4.76
N ALA A 201 -0.67 -7.28 3.73
CA ALA A 201 0.71 -7.75 3.69
C ALA A 201 1.55 -7.26 4.89
N PHE A 202 1.20 -6.12 5.48
CA PHE A 202 1.84 -5.58 6.68
C PHE A 202 1.19 -6.07 7.98
N GLY A 203 0.06 -6.77 7.93
CA GLY A 203 -0.63 -7.26 9.12
C GLY A 203 -1.19 -6.14 10.00
N VAL A 204 -1.34 -4.93 9.44
CA VAL A 204 -1.75 -3.73 10.17
C VAL A 204 -3.07 -3.22 9.61
N LYS A 205 -4.08 -3.16 10.49
CA LYS A 205 -5.33 -2.43 10.31
C LYS A 205 -5.50 -1.48 11.48
N LYS A 206 -5.72 -0.20 11.22
CA LYS A 206 -6.12 0.75 12.28
C LYS A 206 -7.15 1.72 11.75
N ASP A 207 -8.17 1.96 12.57
CA ASP A 207 -9.26 2.86 12.18
C ASP A 207 -8.75 4.31 12.15
N ALA A 208 -9.22 5.07 11.17
CA ALA A 208 -8.97 6.49 11.02
C ALA A 208 -10.22 7.22 11.51
N ILE A 209 -10.17 7.75 12.73
CA ILE A 209 -11.36 8.24 13.43
C ILE A 209 -11.36 9.76 13.44
N ASN A 210 -12.49 10.37 13.07
CA ASN A 210 -12.58 11.83 13.12
C ASN A 210 -12.49 12.30 14.59
N GLY A 211 -11.61 13.27 14.85
CA GLY A 211 -11.42 13.87 16.16
C GLY A 211 -10.43 13.15 17.08
N ARG A 212 -9.78 12.06 16.64
CA ARG A 212 -8.69 11.44 17.41
C ARG A 212 -7.65 10.75 16.53
N TYR A 213 -6.41 10.69 17.03
CA TYR A 213 -5.36 9.90 16.42
C TYR A 213 -5.35 8.49 17.02
N ASN A 214 -5.36 7.49 16.16
CA ASN A 214 -4.95 6.14 16.50
C ASN A 214 -3.51 5.92 16.04
N HIS A 215 -2.81 4.98 16.67
CA HIS A 215 -1.43 4.67 16.34
C HIS A 215 -1.26 3.20 16.01
N CYS A 216 -0.36 2.91 15.07
CA CYS A 216 0.15 1.57 14.79
C CYS A 216 1.58 1.68 14.27
N TRP A 217 2.29 0.55 14.28
CA TRP A 217 3.65 0.48 13.75
C TRP A 217 3.91 -0.89 13.11
N PHE A 218 4.91 -0.95 12.24
CA PHE A 218 5.41 -2.18 11.63
C PHE A 218 6.81 -1.95 11.04
N THR A 219 7.57 -3.02 10.81
CA THR A 219 8.84 -2.98 10.09
C THR A 219 8.68 -3.79 8.79
N PRO A 220 8.70 -3.17 7.60
CA PRO A 220 8.59 -3.91 6.35
C PRO A 220 9.86 -4.75 6.11
N THR A 221 9.70 -6.00 5.68
CA THR A 221 10.80 -6.99 5.58
C THR A 221 11.26 -7.26 4.15
N ARG A 222 10.60 -6.66 3.15
CA ARG A 222 11.01 -6.76 1.75
C ARG A 222 10.53 -5.55 0.94
N THR A 223 11.29 -5.21 -0.09
CA THR A 223 10.91 -4.20 -1.07
C THR A 223 9.75 -4.67 -1.93
N GLY A 224 9.02 -3.72 -2.51
CA GLY A 224 7.91 -3.99 -3.40
C GLY A 224 6.75 -3.01 -3.24
N PHE A 225 5.73 -3.21 -4.07
CA PHE A 225 4.49 -2.46 -3.99
C PHE A 225 3.42 -3.28 -3.28
N PHE A 226 2.79 -2.67 -2.29
CA PHE A 226 1.78 -3.29 -1.44
C PHE A 226 0.47 -2.53 -1.54
N LYS A 227 -0.58 -3.26 -1.91
CA LYS A 227 -1.93 -2.73 -2.00
C LYS A 227 -2.67 -2.92 -0.67
N GLY A 228 -3.52 -1.96 -0.34
CA GLY A 228 -4.48 -2.03 0.76
C GLY A 228 -5.82 -1.44 0.36
N GLN A 229 -6.77 -1.44 1.29
CA GLN A 229 -8.11 -0.88 1.08
C GLN A 229 -8.64 -0.24 2.37
N CYS A 230 -9.56 0.70 2.21
CA CYS A 230 -10.36 1.17 3.34
C CYS A 230 -11.17 -0.01 3.92
N ALA A 231 -11.06 -0.24 5.23
CA ALA A 231 -11.70 -1.36 5.91
C ALA A 231 -12.82 -0.93 6.89
N GLU A 232 -13.36 0.28 6.71
CA GLU A 232 -14.51 0.81 7.45
C GLU A 232 -15.47 1.46 6.44
N LEU A 233 -16.76 1.14 6.51
CA LEU A 233 -17.75 1.65 5.57
C LEU A 233 -17.86 3.17 5.65
N CYS A 234 -17.37 3.87 4.61
CA CYS A 234 -17.24 5.34 4.62
C CYS A 234 -18.10 6.07 3.56
N GLY A 235 -18.96 5.36 2.83
CA GLY A 235 -19.88 5.95 1.85
C GLY A 235 -19.84 5.31 0.47
N THR A 236 -20.35 6.01 -0.54
CA THR A 236 -20.58 5.48 -1.91
C THR A 236 -19.32 5.05 -2.66
N GLY A 237 -18.18 5.68 -2.39
CA GLY A 237 -16.88 5.33 -2.95
C GLY A 237 -16.03 4.41 -2.06
N HIS A 238 -16.61 3.83 -1.00
CA HIS A 238 -15.87 2.95 -0.08
C HIS A 238 -15.10 1.83 -0.80
N GLY A 239 -15.74 1.16 -1.77
CA GLY A 239 -15.13 0.05 -2.52
C GLY A 239 -13.96 0.43 -3.43
N ILE A 240 -13.79 1.72 -3.75
CA ILE A 240 -12.70 2.25 -4.58
C ILE A 240 -11.66 3.03 -3.77
N MET A 241 -11.83 3.12 -2.45
CA MET A 241 -10.90 3.80 -1.55
C MET A 241 -9.71 2.89 -1.22
N VAL A 242 -8.77 2.83 -2.15
CA VAL A 242 -7.59 1.96 -2.08
C VAL A 242 -6.38 2.65 -1.43
N ILE A 243 -5.47 1.85 -0.91
CA ILE A 243 -4.19 2.26 -0.32
C ILE A 243 -3.08 1.68 -1.19
N SER A 244 -2.01 2.45 -1.38
CA SER A 244 -0.74 1.95 -1.88
C SER A 244 0.39 2.32 -0.96
N ALA A 245 1.25 1.35 -0.74
CA ALA A 245 2.53 1.53 -0.07
C ALA A 245 3.63 0.98 -0.98
N LEU A 246 4.72 1.73 -1.12
CA LEU A 246 5.91 1.31 -1.84
C LEU A 246 7.05 1.19 -0.82
N VAL A 247 7.54 -0.03 -0.64
CA VAL A 247 8.72 -0.31 0.16
C VAL A 247 9.92 -0.31 -0.78
N VAL A 248 10.88 0.56 -0.51
CA VAL A 248 12.09 0.74 -1.32
C VAL A 248 13.34 0.54 -0.48
N THR A 249 14.52 0.54 -1.10
CA THR A 249 15.78 0.62 -0.39
C THR A 249 15.99 2.02 0.21
N GLU A 250 16.85 2.15 1.22
CA GLU A 250 17.17 3.46 1.82
C GLU A 250 17.65 4.51 0.78
N PRO A 251 18.56 4.18 -0.18
CA PRO A 251 18.96 5.14 -1.21
C PRO A 251 17.80 5.58 -2.12
N GLU A 252 16.89 4.68 -2.45
CA GLU A 252 15.68 4.99 -3.21
C GLU A 252 14.73 5.88 -2.40
N TYR A 253 14.58 5.62 -1.10
CA TYR A 253 13.79 6.47 -0.21
C TYR A 253 14.34 7.90 -0.18
N GLN A 254 15.65 8.07 0.02
CA GLN A 254 16.29 9.39 0.02
C GLN A 254 16.16 10.09 -1.34
N ARG A 255 16.25 9.34 -2.44
CA ARG A 255 15.97 9.89 -3.77
C ARG A 255 14.53 10.36 -3.88
N TRP A 256 13.56 9.59 -3.41
CA TRP A 256 12.16 9.99 -3.39
C TRP A 256 11.94 11.25 -2.55
N VAL A 257 12.53 11.36 -1.36
CA VAL A 257 12.48 12.58 -0.52
C VAL A 257 13.01 13.80 -1.28
N MET A 258 14.16 13.65 -1.95
CA MET A 258 14.73 14.72 -2.78
C MET A 258 13.77 15.13 -3.90
N LEU A 259 13.17 14.17 -4.61
CA LEU A 259 12.20 14.45 -5.67
C LEU A 259 11.01 15.23 -5.12
N GLN A 260 10.43 14.79 -4.00
CA GLN A 260 9.26 15.44 -3.39
C GLN A 260 9.54 16.86 -2.89
N THR A 261 10.70 17.09 -2.28
CA THR A 261 11.10 18.41 -1.75
C THR A 261 11.14 19.48 -2.85
N ASN A 262 11.35 19.08 -4.10
CA ASN A 262 11.42 19.99 -5.25
C ASN A 262 10.11 20.07 -6.05
N ARG A 263 9.09 19.27 -5.71
CA ARG A 263 7.86 19.08 -6.51
C ARG A 263 7.15 20.39 -6.84
N ASP A 264 6.86 21.23 -5.84
CA ASP A 264 6.06 22.45 -6.03
C ASP A 264 6.70 23.43 -7.01
N ASP A 265 8.03 23.49 -7.04
CA ASP A 265 8.75 24.32 -7.98
C ASP A 265 8.73 23.74 -9.40
N THR A 266 8.81 22.41 -9.54
CA THR A 266 8.68 21.75 -10.86
C THR A 266 7.27 21.90 -11.45
N LEU A 267 6.24 21.95 -10.60
CA LEU A 267 4.86 22.14 -11.04
C LEU A 267 4.66 23.49 -11.76
N LYS A 268 5.38 24.55 -11.34
CA LYS A 268 5.36 25.85 -12.03
C LYS A 268 5.92 25.75 -13.44
N VAL A 269 6.96 24.95 -13.64
CA VAL A 269 7.53 24.68 -14.98
C VAL A 269 6.54 23.86 -15.81
N PHE A 270 5.92 22.83 -15.23
CA PHE A 270 4.89 22.05 -15.91
C PHE A 270 3.71 22.91 -16.37
N ASN A 271 3.24 23.81 -15.52
CA ASN A 271 2.15 24.74 -15.86
C ASN A 271 2.54 25.73 -16.98
N ALA A 272 3.81 26.12 -17.07
CA ALA A 272 4.32 26.98 -18.13
C ALA A 272 4.32 26.29 -19.51
N LEU A 273 4.41 24.95 -19.56
CA LEU A 273 4.26 24.19 -20.81
C LEU A 273 2.87 24.39 -21.43
N LYS A 274 1.84 24.70 -20.62
CA LYS A 274 0.44 24.80 -21.04
C LYS A 274 0.04 23.61 -21.91
N VAL A 275 0.08 22.41 -21.34
CA VAL A 275 -0.02 21.14 -22.09
C VAL A 275 -1.27 21.06 -22.96
N GLU A 276 -2.36 21.75 -22.65
CA GLU A 276 -3.58 21.79 -23.48
C GLU A 276 -3.52 22.76 -24.68
N ALA A 277 -2.54 23.68 -24.73
CA ALA A 277 -2.42 24.67 -25.79
C ALA A 277 -1.98 24.05 -27.13
N ALA A 278 -2.31 24.71 -28.24
CA ALA A 278 -1.96 24.24 -29.59
C ALA A 278 -0.44 24.08 -29.79
N GLN A 279 0.36 24.95 -29.17
CA GLN A 279 1.82 24.94 -29.25
C GLN A 279 2.42 25.41 -27.93
N PHE A 280 3.59 24.87 -27.59
CA PHE A 280 4.39 25.37 -26.48
C PHE A 280 5.05 26.70 -26.83
N LYS A 281 5.26 27.53 -25.81
CA LYS A 281 5.98 28.81 -25.92
C LYS A 281 7.39 28.64 -25.37
N PRO A 282 8.43 28.44 -26.22
CA PRO A 282 9.78 28.13 -25.77
C PRO A 282 10.33 29.16 -24.77
N GLU A 283 10.03 30.44 -24.98
CA GLU A 283 10.44 31.55 -24.12
C GLU A 283 9.86 31.45 -22.70
N ALA A 284 8.58 31.10 -22.58
CA ALA A 284 7.92 30.96 -21.28
C ALA A 284 8.44 29.74 -20.51
N VAL A 285 8.73 28.64 -21.23
CA VAL A 285 9.33 27.44 -20.64
C VAL A 285 10.76 27.73 -20.18
N ALA A 286 11.56 28.41 -21.00
CA ALA A 286 12.92 28.81 -20.64
C ALA A 286 12.95 29.74 -19.42
N GLU A 287 12.05 30.71 -19.34
CA GLU A 287 11.89 31.59 -18.18
C GLU A 287 11.50 30.80 -16.92
N ALA A 288 10.56 29.86 -17.03
CA ALA A 288 10.14 29.03 -15.90
C ALA A 288 11.27 28.10 -15.42
N VAL A 289 12.02 27.49 -16.34
CA VAL A 289 13.21 26.67 -16.01
C VAL A 289 14.29 27.55 -15.37
N LYS A 290 14.51 28.76 -15.86
CA LYS A 290 15.44 29.72 -15.24
C LYS A 290 15.00 30.04 -13.81
N ALA A 291 13.74 30.44 -13.59
CA ALA A 291 13.20 30.74 -12.27
C ALA A 291 13.27 29.54 -11.31
N TYR A 292 13.11 28.31 -11.83
CA TYR A 292 13.33 27.08 -11.08
C TYR A 292 14.78 26.95 -10.59
N PHE A 293 15.77 27.26 -11.43
CA PHE A 293 17.19 27.16 -11.08
C PHE A 293 17.78 28.38 -10.37
N ASP A 294 17.14 29.55 -10.43
CA ASP A 294 17.53 30.74 -9.66
C ASP A 294 17.43 30.48 -8.14
N LYS A 295 16.64 29.47 -7.72
CA LYS A 295 16.54 29.01 -6.33
C LYS A 295 17.66 28.06 -5.90
N GLY A 296 18.57 27.72 -6.81
CA GLY A 296 19.64 26.76 -6.62
C GLY A 296 19.76 25.84 -7.83
N ARG A 297 20.98 25.69 -8.36
CA ARG A 297 21.28 24.75 -9.45
C ARG A 297 22.07 23.57 -8.87
N SER A 298 21.51 22.37 -9.05
CA SER A 298 22.13 21.11 -8.62
C SER A 298 21.66 19.96 -9.51
N ALA A 299 22.37 18.84 -9.43
CA ALA A 299 21.98 17.62 -10.11
C ALA A 299 20.61 17.13 -9.70
N ASP A 300 20.36 17.15 -8.39
CA ASP A 300 19.11 16.77 -7.78
C ASP A 300 17.94 17.60 -8.31
N ARG A 301 18.11 18.91 -8.44
CA ARG A 301 17.07 19.79 -9.00
C ARG A 301 16.83 19.51 -10.48
N ALA A 302 17.89 19.27 -11.26
CA ALA A 302 17.73 18.89 -12.66
C ALA A 302 17.00 17.54 -12.81
N LEU A 303 17.34 16.56 -11.96
CA LEU A 303 16.69 15.27 -11.94
C LEU A 303 15.23 15.39 -11.50
N ALA A 304 14.94 16.12 -10.42
CA ALA A 304 13.58 16.35 -9.94
C ALA A 304 12.71 17.05 -10.98
N LEU A 305 13.26 18.04 -11.70
CA LEU A 305 12.55 18.69 -12.79
C LEU A 305 12.16 17.69 -13.89
N ARG A 306 13.13 16.91 -14.39
CA ARG A 306 12.86 15.90 -15.42
C ARG A 306 11.85 14.86 -14.93
N PHE A 307 12.01 14.37 -13.71
CA PHE A 307 11.11 13.39 -13.08
C PHE A 307 9.68 13.91 -12.95
N TRP A 308 9.47 15.12 -12.44
CA TRP A 308 8.11 15.62 -12.22
C TRP A 308 7.42 16.03 -13.51
N ILE A 309 8.15 16.59 -14.48
CA ILE A 309 7.61 16.82 -15.82
C ILE A 309 7.15 15.48 -16.39
N ALA A 310 7.98 14.44 -16.26
CA ALA A 310 7.66 13.12 -16.73
C ALA A 310 6.43 12.51 -16.04
N SER A 311 6.40 12.56 -14.71
CA SER A 311 5.33 12.06 -13.85
C SER A 311 3.99 12.76 -14.11
N ASN A 312 4.03 14.07 -14.36
CA ASN A 312 2.85 14.87 -14.69
C ASN A 312 2.34 14.59 -16.11
N PHE A 313 3.20 14.38 -17.10
CA PHE A 313 2.74 13.88 -18.41
C PHE A 313 2.08 12.52 -18.28
N LYS A 314 2.68 11.62 -17.50
CA LYS A 314 2.10 10.31 -17.22
C LYS A 314 0.77 10.42 -16.46
N SER A 315 0.52 11.50 -15.70
CA SER A 315 -0.77 11.71 -15.02
C SER A 315 -1.94 11.98 -15.94
N LEU A 316 -1.67 12.60 -17.10
CA LEU A 316 -2.70 12.93 -18.08
C LEU A 316 -3.42 11.70 -18.63
N GLU A 317 -2.71 10.57 -18.73
CA GLU A 317 -3.26 9.29 -19.20
C GLU A 317 -4.36 8.71 -18.28
N TYR A 318 -4.37 9.09 -17.00
CA TYR A 318 -5.26 8.52 -15.99
C TYR A 318 -6.38 9.46 -15.54
N ASN A 319 -6.46 10.66 -16.13
CA ASN A 319 -7.46 11.67 -15.78
C ASN A 319 -8.56 11.70 -16.85
N PRO A 320 -9.66 10.96 -16.69
CA PRO A 320 -10.74 10.95 -17.67
C PRO A 320 -11.44 12.31 -17.75
N PRO A 321 -12.08 12.63 -18.89
CA PRO A 321 -12.81 13.88 -19.03
C PRO A 321 -13.97 13.94 -18.04
N LYS A 322 -14.09 15.05 -17.30
CA LYS A 322 -15.16 15.29 -16.32
C LYS A 322 -16.45 15.67 -17.05
N VAL A 323 -17.29 14.68 -17.37
CA VAL A 323 -18.50 14.88 -18.19
C VAL A 323 -19.83 14.76 -17.43
N PHE A 324 -19.80 14.66 -16.09
CA PHE A 324 -20.98 14.31 -15.28
C PHE A 324 -22.14 15.33 -15.38
N ASP A 325 -21.82 16.63 -15.45
CA ASP A 325 -22.81 17.71 -15.52
C ASP A 325 -22.98 18.28 -16.94
N MET A 326 -22.53 17.55 -17.96
CA MET A 326 -22.55 17.98 -19.36
C MET A 326 -23.75 17.40 -20.11
N THR A 327 -24.31 18.18 -21.04
CA THR A 327 -25.24 17.64 -22.04
C THR A 327 -24.55 16.56 -22.88
N PRO A 328 -25.30 15.64 -23.51
CA PRO A 328 -24.70 14.59 -24.36
C PRO A 328 -23.74 15.14 -25.43
N GLU A 329 -24.06 16.29 -26.02
CA GLU A 329 -23.24 16.95 -27.03
C GLU A 329 -21.96 17.57 -26.44
N GLN A 330 -22.07 18.27 -25.32
CA GLN A 330 -20.89 18.78 -24.60
C GLN A 330 -19.96 17.64 -24.16
N ALA A 331 -20.53 16.55 -23.66
CA ALA A 331 -19.78 15.37 -23.27
C ALA A 331 -19.09 14.70 -24.48
N ARG A 332 -19.72 14.71 -25.66
CA ARG A 332 -19.10 14.24 -26.92
C ARG A 332 -17.90 15.11 -27.29
N ILE A 333 -18.09 16.43 -27.34
CA ILE A 333 -17.03 17.39 -27.67
C ILE A 333 -15.86 17.27 -26.69
N GLU A 334 -16.13 17.15 -25.38
CA GLU A 334 -15.08 17.03 -24.38
C GLU A 334 -14.32 15.71 -24.50
N ARG A 335 -15.01 14.59 -24.81
CA ARG A 335 -14.35 13.31 -25.10
C ARG A 335 -13.45 13.40 -26.34
N GLU A 336 -13.91 14.07 -27.39
CA GLU A 336 -13.11 14.29 -28.61
C GLU A 336 -11.88 15.18 -28.33
N ARG A 337 -12.05 16.25 -27.55
CA ARG A 337 -10.95 17.13 -27.09
C ARG A 337 -9.93 16.35 -26.27
N HIS A 338 -10.41 15.50 -25.35
CA HIS A 338 -9.56 14.66 -24.51
C HIS A 338 -8.81 13.60 -25.34
N ALA A 339 -9.48 12.93 -26.27
CA ALA A 339 -8.84 11.98 -27.18
C ALA A 339 -7.73 12.63 -28.02
N ALA A 340 -8.02 13.80 -28.62
CA ALA A 340 -7.02 14.54 -29.38
C ALA A 340 -5.84 15.01 -28.51
N LEU A 341 -6.09 15.36 -27.24
CA LEU A 341 -5.03 15.65 -26.28
C LEU A 341 -4.17 14.40 -26.02
N MET A 342 -4.78 13.24 -25.76
CA MET A 342 -4.06 11.99 -25.50
C MET A 342 -3.19 11.56 -26.68
N ASP A 343 -3.69 11.71 -27.91
CA ASP A 343 -2.91 11.43 -29.13
C ASP A 343 -1.68 12.35 -29.25
N ALA A 344 -1.78 13.60 -28.76
CA ALA A 344 -0.70 14.58 -28.79
C ALA A 344 0.30 14.44 -27.62
N VAL A 345 -0.06 13.76 -26.52
CA VAL A 345 0.77 13.66 -25.30
C VAL A 345 2.19 13.15 -25.56
N PRO A 346 2.42 12.08 -26.34
CA PRO A 346 3.78 11.58 -26.59
C PRO A 346 4.68 12.61 -27.31
N ALA A 347 4.16 13.28 -28.35
CA ALA A 347 4.91 14.31 -29.07
C ALA A 347 5.18 15.53 -28.18
N ARG A 348 4.18 15.94 -27.38
CA ARG A 348 4.29 17.02 -26.40
C ARG A 348 5.32 16.70 -25.31
N ARG A 349 5.37 15.47 -24.83
CA ARG A 349 6.38 15.01 -23.88
C ARG A 349 7.80 15.17 -24.45
N THR A 350 8.03 14.68 -25.68
CA THR A 350 9.33 14.82 -26.36
C THR A 350 9.74 16.27 -26.52
N GLN A 351 8.82 17.13 -26.98
CA GLN A 351 9.09 18.56 -27.15
C GLN A 351 9.42 19.25 -25.82
N ALA A 352 8.74 18.90 -24.73
CA ALA A 352 9.05 19.43 -23.39
C ALA A 352 10.44 19.00 -22.93
N ASP A 353 10.80 17.73 -23.14
CA ASP A 353 12.12 17.19 -22.76
C ASP A 353 13.26 17.85 -23.56
N GLU A 354 13.03 18.20 -24.83
CA GLU A 354 13.99 18.97 -25.64
C GLU A 354 14.16 20.41 -25.15
N LEU A 355 13.05 21.11 -24.88
CA LEU A 355 13.08 22.47 -24.34
C LEU A 355 13.79 22.54 -22.98
N ILE A 356 13.49 21.59 -22.10
CA ILE A 356 14.12 21.49 -20.78
C ILE A 356 15.60 21.15 -20.93
N ARG A 357 15.97 20.18 -21.79
CA ARG A 357 17.39 19.86 -22.04
C ARG A 357 18.16 21.05 -22.62
N GLY A 358 17.57 21.79 -23.56
CA GLY A 358 18.17 23.02 -24.09
C GLY A 358 18.38 24.08 -23.01
N ALA A 359 17.38 24.31 -22.16
CA ALA A 359 17.47 25.25 -21.05
C ALA A 359 18.46 24.80 -19.95
N LEU A 360 18.65 23.48 -19.76
CA LEU A 360 19.65 22.91 -18.87
C LEU A 360 21.08 23.09 -19.40
N ALA A 361 21.29 22.81 -20.69
CA ALA A 361 22.60 22.86 -21.36
C ALA A 361 23.20 24.27 -21.43
N LEU A 362 22.36 25.31 -21.38
CA LEU A 362 22.80 26.72 -21.33
C LEU A 362 23.38 27.15 -19.96
N GLY A 363 23.66 26.22 -19.03
CA GLY A 363 24.28 26.50 -17.73
C GLY A 363 25.03 25.30 -17.14
N ASP A 364 26.26 25.13 -17.57
CA ASP A 364 27.34 24.22 -17.13
C ASP A 364 27.08 23.23 -15.96
N THR A 365 27.16 21.95 -16.34
CA THR A 365 27.49 20.74 -15.56
C THR A 365 26.73 20.47 -14.26
N VAL A 366 25.77 19.55 -14.36
CA VAL A 366 25.13 18.83 -13.26
C VAL A 366 25.95 17.55 -13.00
N GLN A 367 26.76 17.52 -11.94
CA GLN A 367 27.44 16.30 -11.46
C GLN A 367 26.58 15.62 -10.39
N PRO A 368 26.20 14.34 -10.54
CA PRO A 368 25.38 13.64 -9.55
C PRO A 368 26.16 13.44 -8.25
N VAL A 369 25.60 13.91 -7.13
CA VAL A 369 26.13 13.63 -5.80
C VAL A 369 25.57 12.26 -5.36
N ILE A 370 26.29 11.19 -5.69
CA ILE A 370 26.22 9.95 -4.94
C ILE A 370 27.64 9.61 -4.51
N ALA A 371 28.09 10.22 -3.42
CA ALA A 371 29.25 9.74 -2.68
C ALA A 371 29.17 10.16 -1.21
N ALA A 372 29.44 9.18 -0.34
CA ALA A 372 29.77 9.25 1.08
C ALA A 372 28.62 9.18 2.10
N GLN A 373 28.25 7.95 2.46
CA GLN A 373 28.18 7.54 3.87
C GLN A 373 28.91 6.20 4.06
N GLU A 374 30.24 6.25 4.06
CA GLU A 374 31.08 5.33 4.82
C GLU A 374 31.85 6.18 5.85
N LYS A 375 31.49 6.05 7.12
CA LYS A 375 32.40 6.16 8.26
C LYS A 375 31.78 5.55 9.51
#